data_AF-A0A4V2B0T9-F1
#
_entry.id   AF-A0A4V2B0T9-F1
#
_cell.length_a   1.000
_cell.length_b   1.000
_cell.length_c   1.000
_cell.angle_alpha   90.00
_cell.angle_beta   90.00
_cell.angle_gamma   90.00
#
_symmetry.space_group_name_H-M   'P 1'
#
loop_
_entity.id
_entity.type
_entity.pdbx_description
1 polymer ?
#
loop_
_entity_poly.entity_id
_entity_poly.type
_entity_poly.pdbx_seq_one_letter_code
_entity_poly.pdbx_strand_id
1 'polypeptide(L)'
;MKVSSEVSTEILDTVVVASALSSEEDLKPYLMQAAFRKASRKMTLTFDAVKKLIALNPEVFTPERLAQTGLVLNSGFGEIEATGGFLKGLAESGVARPIFFQNSLHNSTTGFLAIQFGIRGP
;
A
#
# COMPACT_ATOMS: atom_id res chain seq x y z
N MET A 1 40.50 1.12 -22.36
CA MET A 1 39.31 1.47 -23.16
C MET A 1 38.32 2.13 -22.22
N LYS A 2 38.23 3.47 -22.26
CA LYS A 2 37.25 4.24 -21.49
C LYS A 2 35.88 4.00 -22.12
N VAL A 3 34.94 3.50 -21.33
CA VAL A 3 33.52 3.57 -21.69
C VAL A 3 32.92 4.64 -20.80
N SER A 4 32.83 5.85 -21.36
CA SER A 4 31.85 6.83 -20.93
C SER A 4 30.80 6.90 -22.03
N SER A 5 29.57 6.59 -21.68
CA SER A 5 28.39 7.14 -22.35
C SER A 5 27.37 7.41 -21.26
N GLU A 6 27.52 8.61 -20.69
CA GLU A 6 26.45 9.50 -20.26
C GLU A 6 25.08 8.84 -20.07
N VAL A 7 24.76 8.52 -18.81
CA VAL A 7 23.36 8.56 -18.38
C VAL A 7 23.07 10.01 -18.05
N SER A 8 22.75 10.77 -19.09
CA SER A 8 22.18 12.10 -18.98
C SER A 8 20.81 12.00 -18.33
N THR A 9 20.66 12.67 -17.20
CA THR A 9 19.65 13.70 -16.87
C THR A 9 19.17 13.50 -15.44
N GLU A 10 19.35 14.55 -14.65
CA GLU A 10 19.13 14.66 -13.22
C GLU A 10 17.76 14.11 -12.75
N ILE A 11 17.78 13.16 -11.82
CA ILE A 11 16.74 13.04 -10.80
C ILE A 11 17.48 13.12 -9.46
N LEU A 12 17.82 14.34 -9.03
CA LEU A 12 18.50 14.59 -7.76
C LEU A 12 17.66 15.46 -6.82
N ASP A 13 16.33 15.29 -6.82
CA ASP A 13 15.42 15.93 -5.84
C ASP A 13 14.71 14.94 -4.91
N THR A 14 15.05 13.64 -4.97
CA THR A 14 14.43 12.63 -4.10
C THR A 14 15.28 12.40 -2.86
N VAL A 15 14.79 12.81 -1.69
CA VAL A 15 15.41 12.52 -0.39
C VAL A 15 14.64 11.40 0.31
N VAL A 16 15.35 10.35 0.71
CA VAL A 16 14.78 9.30 1.57
C VAL A 16 14.79 9.78 3.01
N VAL A 17 13.62 10.13 3.53
CA VAL A 17 13.47 10.62 4.91
C VAL A 17 13.39 9.45 5.90
N ALA A 18 12.78 8.32 5.51
CA ALA A 18 12.61 7.17 6.38
C ALA A 18 12.30 5.88 5.61
N SER A 19 12.52 4.75 6.28
CA SER A 19 12.15 3.41 5.80
C SER A 19 11.65 2.54 6.95
N ALA A 20 10.67 1.69 6.71
CA ALA A 20 10.15 0.75 7.69
C ALA A 20 9.77 -0.58 7.03
N LEU A 21 9.77 -1.65 7.82
CA LEU A 21 9.37 -3.00 7.42
C LEU A 21 8.32 -3.54 8.39
N SER A 22 7.48 -4.45 7.90
CA SER A 22 6.45 -5.16 8.67
C SER A 22 6.48 -6.64 8.34
N SER A 23 6.22 -7.48 9.33
CA SER A 23 6.12 -8.94 9.22
C SER A 23 4.75 -9.45 9.66
N GLU A 24 4.51 -10.76 9.50
CA GLU A 24 3.22 -11.38 9.88
C GLU A 24 2.88 -11.18 11.36
N GLU A 25 3.89 -11.20 12.22
CA GLU A 25 3.73 -11.03 13.66
C GLU A 25 3.13 -9.67 14.01
N ASP A 26 3.45 -8.65 13.22
CA ASP A 26 2.95 -7.29 13.37
C ASP A 26 1.46 -7.16 13.00
N LEU A 27 0.87 -8.14 12.31
CA LEU A 27 -0.52 -8.06 11.84
C LEU A 27 -1.54 -8.34 12.95
N LYS A 28 -1.13 -9.04 14.01
CA LYS A 28 -2.01 -9.52 15.10
C LYS A 28 -2.91 -8.41 15.68
N PRO A 29 -2.43 -7.18 15.93
CA PRO A 29 -3.26 -6.12 16.51
C PRO A 29 -4.40 -5.66 15.58
N TYR A 30 -4.29 -5.87 14.27
CA TYR A 30 -5.25 -5.37 13.29
C TYR A 30 -6.38 -6.35 12.98
N LEU A 31 -6.18 -7.65 13.21
CA LEU A 31 -7.15 -8.69 12.87
C LEU A 31 -8.54 -8.49 13.49
N MET A 32 -8.59 -7.88 14.69
CA MET A 32 -9.85 -7.65 15.42
C MET A 32 -10.46 -6.25 15.16
N GLN A 33 -9.79 -5.40 14.40
CA GLN A 33 -10.22 -4.02 14.19
C GLN A 33 -11.25 -3.93 13.08
N ALA A 34 -12.34 -3.18 13.33
CA ALA A 34 -13.42 -3.04 12.36
C ALA A 34 -12.97 -2.47 11.01
N ALA A 35 -12.02 -1.52 11.03
CA ALA A 35 -11.44 -0.90 9.84
C ALA A 35 -10.67 -1.89 8.94
N PHE A 36 -10.23 -3.03 9.49
CA PHE A 36 -9.38 -4.00 8.81
C PHE A 36 -10.13 -5.28 8.40
N ARG A 37 -11.43 -5.41 8.70
CA ARG A 37 -12.21 -6.62 8.35
C ARG A 37 -12.21 -6.97 6.86
N LYS A 38 -12.01 -5.97 6.01
CA LYS A 38 -11.93 -6.12 4.55
C LYS A 38 -10.51 -5.89 4.03
N ALA A 39 -9.52 -5.66 4.88
CA ALA A 39 -8.15 -5.47 4.44
C ALA A 39 -7.56 -6.81 4.02
N SER A 40 -6.87 -6.84 2.89
CA SER A 40 -6.03 -7.98 2.53
C SER A 40 -4.81 -8.05 3.44
N ARG A 41 -4.09 -9.18 3.36
CA ARG A 41 -2.79 -9.33 4.01
C ARG A 41 -1.81 -8.22 3.61
N LYS A 42 -1.71 -7.92 2.30
CA LYS A 42 -0.83 -6.85 1.79
C LYS A 42 -1.23 -5.48 2.29
N MET A 43 -2.52 -5.16 2.28
CA MET A 43 -3.05 -3.91 2.85
C MET A 43 -2.60 -3.72 4.29
N THR A 44 -2.74 -4.76 5.11
CA THR A 44 -2.43 -4.70 6.53
C THR A 44 -0.92 -4.59 6.77
N LEU A 45 -0.09 -5.35 6.06
CA LEU A 45 1.38 -5.24 6.11
C LEU A 45 1.86 -3.85 5.72
N THR A 46 1.31 -3.31 4.63
CA THR A 46 1.72 -2.00 4.11
C THR A 46 1.25 -0.89 5.05
N PHE A 47 0.06 -1.03 5.63
CA PHE A 47 -0.45 -0.11 6.65
C PHE A 47 0.47 -0.06 7.87
N ASP A 48 0.86 -1.22 8.39
CA ASP A 48 1.72 -1.28 9.55
C ASP A 48 3.11 -0.69 9.27
N ALA A 49 3.68 -0.98 8.09
CA ALA A 49 4.95 -0.37 7.65
C ALA A 49 4.85 1.16 7.55
N VAL A 50 3.78 1.70 6.93
CA VAL A 50 3.57 3.16 6.84
C VAL A 50 3.32 3.77 8.21
N LYS A 51 2.57 3.11 9.09
CA LYS A 51 2.34 3.56 10.47
C LYS A 51 3.63 3.65 11.26
N LYS A 52 4.52 2.65 11.14
CA LYS A 52 5.87 2.68 11.74
C LYS A 52 6.70 3.84 11.19
N LEU A 53 6.65 4.08 9.87
CA LEU A 53 7.35 5.19 9.22
C LEU A 53 6.89 6.55 9.76
N ILE A 54 5.57 6.75 9.87
CA ILE A 54 4.96 7.97 10.44
C ILE A 54 5.41 8.15 11.90
N ALA A 55 5.39 7.07 12.70
CA ALA A 55 5.79 7.10 14.10
C ALA A 55 7.27 7.44 14.30
N LEU A 56 8.14 7.14 13.33
CA LEU A 56 9.55 7.52 13.37
C LEU A 56 9.80 9.00 13.07
N ASN A 57 8.87 9.70 12.39
CA ASN A 57 9.02 11.09 11.96
C ASN A 57 7.71 11.88 12.15
N PRO A 58 7.19 11.97 13.39
CA PRO A 58 5.87 12.55 13.65
C PRO A 58 5.77 14.05 13.27
N GLU A 59 6.90 14.77 13.29
CA GLU A 59 7.00 16.17 12.86
C GLU A 59 6.93 16.35 11.33
N VAL A 60 7.30 15.31 10.57
CA VAL A 60 7.21 15.31 9.11
C VAL A 60 5.79 14.93 8.67
N PHE A 61 5.23 13.88 9.26
CA PHE A 61 3.96 13.29 8.85
C PHE A 61 2.79 13.70 9.75
N THR A 62 2.58 15.00 9.90
CA THR A 62 1.37 15.51 10.58
C THR A 62 0.11 15.19 9.75
N PRO A 63 -1.08 15.08 10.36
CA PRO A 63 -2.32 14.84 9.61
C PRO A 63 -2.56 15.86 8.49
N GLU A 64 -2.25 17.14 8.72
CA GLU A 64 -2.41 18.22 7.74
C GLU A 64 -1.47 18.05 6.55
N ARG A 65 -0.22 17.63 6.81
CA ARG A 65 0.76 17.33 5.76
C ARG A 65 0.39 16.07 4.98
N LEU A 66 -0.01 15.00 5.67
CA LEU A 66 -0.47 13.76 5.03
C LEU A 66 -1.65 14.01 4.08
N ALA A 67 -2.58 14.89 4.45
CA ALA A 67 -3.69 15.27 3.57
C ALA A 67 -3.25 15.98 2.27
N GLN A 68 -2.06 16.60 2.25
CA GLN A 68 -1.48 17.27 1.08
C GLN A 68 -0.44 16.42 0.34
N THR A 69 -0.08 15.27 0.90
CA THR A 69 0.89 14.35 0.33
C THR A 69 0.25 13.46 -0.74
N GLY A 70 1.01 13.09 -1.77
CA GLY A 70 0.64 12.03 -2.70
C GLY A 70 1.16 10.66 -2.25
N LEU A 71 0.44 9.59 -2.58
CA LEU A 71 0.81 8.22 -2.24
C LEU A 71 1.06 7.39 -3.51
N VAL A 72 2.34 7.17 -3.80
CA VAL A 72 2.76 6.26 -4.86
C VAL A 72 3.16 4.92 -4.26
N LEU A 73 2.47 3.86 -4.65
CA LEU A 73 2.83 2.48 -4.29
C LEU A 73 3.09 1.68 -5.54
N ASN A 74 4.14 0.87 -5.48
CA ASN A 74 4.44 -0.11 -6.50
C ASN A 74 4.47 -1.51 -5.87
N SER A 75 3.98 -2.50 -6.60
CA SER A 75 4.17 -3.90 -6.25
C SER A 75 4.25 -4.74 -7.51
N GLY A 76 5.08 -5.78 -7.53
CA GLY A 76 5.29 -6.60 -8.72
C GLY A 76 4.02 -7.30 -9.23
N PHE A 77 3.09 -7.66 -8.34
CA PHE A 77 1.92 -8.47 -8.70
C PHE A 77 0.57 -7.98 -8.14
N GLY A 78 0.51 -6.83 -7.46
CA GLY A 78 -0.74 -6.36 -6.85
C GLY A 78 -1.34 -7.37 -5.86
N GLU A 79 -2.66 -7.39 -5.70
CA GLU A 79 -3.37 -8.27 -4.76
C GLU A 79 -3.61 -9.67 -5.33
N ILE A 80 -2.55 -10.45 -5.53
CA ILE A 80 -2.63 -11.76 -6.21
C ILE A 80 -3.54 -12.77 -5.49
N GLU A 81 -3.49 -12.83 -4.16
CA GLU A 81 -4.32 -13.74 -3.37
C GLU A 81 -5.81 -13.38 -3.47
N ALA A 82 -6.15 -12.10 -3.33
CA ALA A 82 -7.52 -11.63 -3.45
C ALA A 82 -8.06 -11.80 -4.88
N THR A 83 -7.22 -11.55 -5.88
CA THR A 83 -7.55 -11.76 -7.30
C THR A 83 -7.82 -13.23 -7.59
N GLY A 84 -6.94 -14.13 -7.14
CA GLY A 84 -7.13 -15.57 -7.29
C GLY A 84 -8.40 -16.07 -6.59
N GLY A 85 -8.65 -15.59 -5.37
CA GLY A 85 -9.88 -15.92 -4.62
C GLY A 85 -11.15 -15.45 -5.33
N PHE A 86 -11.14 -14.24 -5.88
CA PHE A 86 -12.26 -13.70 -6.65
C PHE A 86 -12.53 -14.53 -7.92
N LEU A 87 -11.50 -14.81 -8.72
CA LEU A 87 -11.65 -15.56 -9.97
C LEU A 87 -12.10 -17.00 -9.73
N LYS A 88 -11.52 -17.65 -8.72
CA LYS A 88 -11.93 -19.01 -8.32
C LYS A 88 -13.39 -19.03 -7.87
N GLY A 89 -13.79 -18.09 -7.00
CA GLY A 89 -15.17 -18.00 -6.54
C GLY A 89 -16.16 -17.72 -7.66
N LEU A 90 -15.79 -16.90 -8.65
CA LEU A 90 -16.58 -16.66 -9.85
C LEU A 90 -16.72 -17.95 -10.68
N ALA A 91 -15.62 -18.66 -10.92
CA ALA A 91 -15.62 -19.90 -11.69
C ALA A 91 -16.47 -21.00 -11.04
N GLU A 92 -16.40 -21.13 -9.71
CA GLU A 92 -17.12 -22.18 -8.97
C GLU A 92 -18.61 -21.87 -8.81
N SER A 93 -18.98 -20.61 -8.59
CA SER A 93 -20.36 -20.23 -8.28
C SER A 93 -21.14 -19.65 -9.45
N GLY A 94 -20.47 -19.23 -10.53
CA GLY A 94 -21.06 -18.47 -11.63
C GLY A 94 -21.49 -17.05 -11.24
N VAL A 95 -21.22 -16.60 -10.00
CA VAL A 95 -21.68 -15.32 -9.46
C VAL A 95 -20.48 -14.48 -9.04
N ALA A 96 -20.32 -13.32 -9.69
CA ALA A 96 -19.36 -12.31 -9.26
C ALA A 96 -19.83 -11.67 -7.96
N ARG A 97 -19.06 -11.80 -6.87
CA ARG A 97 -19.36 -11.16 -5.58
C ARG A 97 -18.66 -9.80 -5.52
N PRO A 98 -19.38 -8.66 -5.61
CA PRO A 98 -18.77 -7.34 -5.72
C PRO A 98 -17.88 -6.97 -4.52
N ILE A 99 -18.21 -7.51 -3.33
CA ILE A 99 -17.45 -7.29 -2.10
C ILE A 99 -16.00 -7.79 -2.17
N PHE A 100 -15.70 -8.76 -3.04
CA PHE A 100 -14.35 -9.32 -3.20
C PHE A 100 -13.59 -8.72 -4.37
N PHE A 101 -14.32 -8.13 -5.32
CA PHE A 101 -13.72 -7.46 -6.48
C PHE A 101 -12.89 -6.23 -6.09
N GLN A 102 -13.31 -5.48 -5.08
CA GLN A 102 -12.60 -4.26 -4.66
C GLN A 102 -11.15 -4.56 -4.27
N ASN A 103 -10.91 -5.68 -3.60
CA ASN A 103 -9.57 -6.09 -3.19
C ASN A 103 -8.78 -6.78 -4.31
N SER A 104 -9.39 -7.15 -5.45
CA SER A 104 -8.63 -7.70 -6.58
C SER A 104 -7.97 -6.63 -7.44
N LEU A 105 -8.30 -5.35 -7.23
CA LEU A 105 -7.73 -4.25 -8.01
C LEU A 105 -6.26 -4.00 -7.62
N HIS A 106 -5.42 -3.69 -8.61
CA HIS A 106 -3.98 -3.44 -8.41
C HIS A 106 -3.71 -2.24 -7.47
N ASN A 107 -4.59 -1.25 -7.47
CA ASN A 107 -4.49 -0.03 -6.66
C ASN A 107 -5.26 -0.12 -5.33
N SER A 108 -5.84 -1.26 -5.00
CA SER A 108 -6.67 -1.39 -3.80
C SER A 108 -5.86 -1.14 -2.52
N THR A 109 -4.60 -1.57 -2.46
CA THR A 109 -3.68 -1.24 -1.36
C THR A 109 -3.51 0.27 -1.19
N THR A 110 -3.29 0.98 -2.30
CA THR A 110 -3.17 2.45 -2.32
C THR A 110 -4.43 3.12 -1.80
N GLY A 111 -5.59 2.72 -2.31
CA GLY A 111 -6.87 3.26 -1.87
C GLY A 111 -7.15 2.99 -0.39
N PHE A 112 -6.82 1.79 0.10
CA PHE A 112 -6.95 1.44 1.50
C PHE A 112 -6.10 2.35 2.40
N LEU A 113 -4.82 2.54 2.07
CA LEU A 113 -3.92 3.39 2.86
C LEU A 113 -4.32 4.86 2.80
N ALA A 114 -4.73 5.35 1.64
CA ALA A 114 -5.19 6.72 1.50
C ALA A 114 -6.39 7.01 2.41
N ILE A 115 -7.34 6.07 2.49
CA ILE A 115 -8.49 6.16 3.40
C ILE A 115 -8.03 6.12 4.87
N GLN A 116 -7.16 5.19 5.25
CA GLN A 116 -6.76 5.02 6.66
C GLN A 116 -5.92 6.19 7.18
N PHE A 117 -5.06 6.79 6.33
CA PHE A 117 -4.17 7.89 6.72
C PHE A 117 -4.69 9.28 6.33
N GLY A 118 -5.86 9.37 5.70
CA GLY A 118 -6.44 10.63 5.27
C GLY A 118 -5.67 11.34 4.16
N ILE A 119 -4.97 10.59 3.31
CA ILE A 119 -4.18 11.12 2.19
C ILE A 119 -5.13 11.52 1.06
N ARG A 120 -4.97 12.74 0.52
CA ARG A 120 -5.85 13.31 -0.52
C ARG A 120 -5.11 13.83 -1.74
N GLY A 121 -3.77 13.83 -1.70
CA GLY A 121 -2.95 14.12 -2.87
C GLY A 121 -2.96 12.98 -3.88
N PRO A 122 -2.19 13.14 -4.97
CA PRO A 122 -2.13 12.18 -6.08
C PRO A 122 -1.59 10.80 -5.69
#